data_AF-A0A957NKA4-F1
#
_entry.id   AF-A0A957NKA4-F1
#
_cell.length_a   1.000
_cell.length_b   1.000
_cell.length_c   1.000
_cell.angle_alpha   90.00
_cell.angle_beta   90.00
_cell.angle_gamma   90.00
#
_symmetry.space_group_name_H-M   'P 1'
#
loop_
_entity.id
_entity.type
_entity.pdbx_description
1 polymer ?
#
loop_
_entity_poly.entity_id
_entity_poly.type
_entity_poly.pdbx_seq_one_letter_code
_entity_poly.pdbx_strand_id
1 'polypeptide(L)'
;MSEFIPLHANSSESKPCQLHPQSMCPAFGALRVLTRIEGSHPVMATDTGCLYGLTFVTHFYGARKSILAPQLGTAELMAGKVVEGTLAAVDVAAREPGCQLIPVVSLCVAETAGLPEEMLPKQVGDAEVVLVRVPAYAIHSHPEAKDVALAALLRRLGDTKSPKQQKTVAILGEVFPADPLAIDGLLRRMGVEQTVTLPGRSIVDFRTAGHVGAVAPLHPFYKETSALFRSWNIPVVGGAPVGISGTYAWLKSIGQLLDLDPKLVNEVAEEERARAQSIVDSQPISGRIFVTGYEGPVIAYARMLVEEGAEKTYIS
;
A
#
# COMPACT_ATOMS: atom_id res chain seq x y z
N MET A 1 -64.91 0.46 -5.41
CA MET A 1 -64.03 1.30 -6.23
C MET A 1 -62.64 1.19 -5.64
N SER A 2 -61.77 0.38 -6.24
CA SER A 2 -60.36 0.26 -5.84
C SER A 2 -59.57 1.32 -6.60
N GLU A 3 -59.14 2.37 -5.90
CA GLU A 3 -58.20 3.34 -6.44
C GLU A 3 -56.83 2.67 -6.60
N PHE A 4 -56.41 2.41 -7.83
CA PHE A 4 -55.04 2.05 -8.15
C PHE A 4 -54.23 3.35 -8.26
N ILE A 5 -53.19 3.49 -7.45
CA ILE A 5 -52.19 4.55 -7.60
C ILE A 5 -51.35 4.19 -8.84
N PRO A 6 -51.33 5.02 -9.89
CA PRO A 6 -50.48 4.76 -11.04
C PRO A 6 -49.01 4.96 -10.65
N LEU A 7 -48.22 3.88 -10.72
CA LEU A 7 -46.76 4.00 -10.71
C LEU A 7 -46.36 4.66 -12.03
N HIS A 8 -46.04 5.96 -11.99
CA HIS A 8 -45.36 6.59 -13.11
C HIS A 8 -44.02 5.90 -13.30
N ALA A 9 -43.91 5.13 -14.39
CA ALA A 9 -42.63 4.63 -14.86
C ALA A 9 -41.84 5.84 -15.36
N ASN A 10 -41.08 6.48 -14.46
CA ASN A 10 -39.92 7.25 -14.88
C ASN A 10 -39.02 6.23 -15.58
N SER A 11 -39.00 6.26 -16.91
CA SER A 11 -37.97 5.57 -17.68
C SER A 11 -36.65 6.13 -17.18
N SER A 12 -35.95 5.39 -16.32
CA SER A 12 -34.59 5.72 -15.97
C SER A 12 -33.78 5.61 -17.25
N GLU A 13 -33.56 6.73 -17.93
CA GLU A 13 -32.63 6.76 -19.05
C GLU A 13 -31.30 6.23 -18.51
N SER A 14 -30.87 5.09 -19.05
CA SER A 14 -29.57 4.53 -18.73
C SER A 14 -28.53 5.59 -19.06
N LYS A 15 -27.79 6.06 -18.06
CA LYS A 15 -26.70 7.02 -18.29
C LYS A 15 -25.75 6.45 -19.36
N PRO A 16 -25.26 7.27 -20.31
CA PRO A 16 -24.30 6.80 -21.30
C PRO A 16 -23.06 6.22 -20.60
N CYS A 17 -22.47 5.18 -21.20
CA CYS A 17 -21.28 4.52 -20.67
C CYS A 17 -20.13 5.53 -20.54
N GLN A 18 -19.78 5.88 -19.30
CA GLN A 18 -18.62 6.72 -18.95
C GLN A 18 -17.53 5.91 -18.24
N LEU A 19 -17.68 4.58 -18.17
CA LEU A 19 -16.77 3.72 -17.43
C LEU A 19 -15.68 3.18 -18.36
N HIS A 20 -14.61 3.95 -18.48
CA HIS A 20 -13.30 3.46 -18.94
C HIS A 20 -12.35 3.39 -17.72
N PRO A 21 -12.54 2.44 -16.80
CA PRO A 21 -11.75 2.38 -15.57
C PRO A 21 -10.26 2.23 -15.93
N GLN A 22 -9.47 3.21 -15.54
CA GLN A 22 -8.00 3.19 -15.68
C GLN A 22 -7.32 2.48 -14.49
N SER A 23 -8.10 2.02 -13.50
CA SER A 23 -7.60 1.29 -12.33
C SER A 23 -8.23 -0.09 -12.22
N MET A 24 -7.43 -1.03 -11.71
CA MET A 24 -7.88 -2.36 -11.30
C MET A 24 -8.72 -2.33 -10.02
N CYS A 25 -9.33 -3.48 -9.72
CA CYS A 25 -10.00 -3.76 -8.45
C CYS A 25 -9.08 -3.43 -7.26
N PRO A 26 -9.54 -2.73 -6.21
CA PRO A 26 -8.72 -2.40 -5.06
C PRO A 26 -8.11 -3.61 -4.34
N ALA A 27 -8.84 -4.72 -4.27
CA ALA A 27 -8.35 -5.95 -3.63
C ALA A 27 -7.02 -6.44 -4.22
N PHE A 28 -6.75 -6.17 -5.50
CA PHE A 28 -5.44 -6.46 -6.10
C PHE A 28 -4.30 -5.70 -5.40
N GLY A 29 -4.51 -4.42 -5.07
CA GLY A 29 -3.51 -3.61 -4.35
C GLY A 29 -3.21 -4.18 -2.97
N ALA A 30 -4.24 -4.56 -2.22
CA ALA A 30 -4.06 -5.26 -0.95
C ALA A 30 -3.29 -6.57 -1.12
N LEU A 31 -3.69 -7.42 -2.07
CA LEU A 31 -3.02 -8.70 -2.34
C LEU A 31 -1.55 -8.54 -2.73
N ARG A 32 -1.17 -7.48 -3.45
CA ARG A 32 0.24 -7.16 -3.73
C ARG A 32 1.07 -6.95 -2.47
N VAL A 33 0.50 -6.28 -1.46
CA VAL A 33 1.15 -6.08 -0.15
C VAL A 33 1.18 -7.39 0.63
N LEU A 34 0.09 -8.15 0.63
CA LEU A 34 -0.09 -9.29 1.52
C LEU A 34 0.66 -10.53 1.04
N THR A 35 0.70 -10.80 -0.26
CA THR A 35 1.31 -12.01 -0.83
C THR A 35 2.84 -11.98 -0.86
N ARG A 36 3.45 -10.79 -0.81
CA ARG A 36 4.93 -10.65 -0.76
C ARG A 36 5.53 -11.00 0.61
N ILE A 37 4.75 -10.96 1.68
CA ILE A 37 5.21 -11.18 3.06
C ILE A 37 5.41 -12.68 3.33
N GLU A 38 6.61 -13.10 3.69
CA GLU A 38 6.93 -14.49 4.05
C GLU A 38 6.08 -14.97 5.22
N GLY A 39 5.58 -16.21 5.13
CA GLY A 39 4.61 -16.77 6.09
C GLY A 39 3.18 -16.23 6.00
N SER A 40 2.90 -15.31 5.06
CA SER A 40 1.54 -14.82 4.79
C SER A 40 0.74 -15.75 3.87
N HIS A 41 -0.46 -16.15 4.31
CA HIS A 41 -1.42 -16.95 3.55
C HIS A 41 -2.78 -16.24 3.50
N PRO A 42 -3.01 -15.36 2.50
CA PRO A 42 -4.23 -14.57 2.41
C PRO A 42 -5.49 -15.41 2.18
N VAL A 43 -6.53 -15.10 2.95
CA VAL A 43 -7.89 -15.64 2.81
C VAL A 43 -8.79 -14.53 2.28
N MET A 44 -9.33 -14.67 1.08
CA MET A 44 -10.29 -13.72 0.54
C MET A 44 -11.72 -14.12 0.90
N ALA A 45 -12.42 -13.31 1.69
CA ALA A 45 -13.85 -13.46 1.90
C ALA A 45 -14.60 -12.89 0.70
N THR A 46 -14.87 -13.72 -0.31
CA THR A 46 -15.44 -13.31 -1.59
C THR A 46 -16.07 -14.48 -2.35
N ASP A 47 -16.78 -14.18 -3.44
CA ASP A 47 -17.34 -15.16 -4.37
C ASP A 47 -16.30 -15.68 -5.38
N THR A 48 -16.66 -16.75 -6.08
CA THR A 48 -15.79 -17.43 -7.04
C THR A 48 -15.32 -16.54 -8.19
N GLY A 49 -16.11 -15.56 -8.62
CA GLY A 49 -15.76 -14.68 -9.74
C GLY A 49 -14.60 -13.74 -9.40
N CYS A 50 -14.73 -13.03 -8.28
CA CYS A 50 -13.65 -12.21 -7.74
C CYS A 50 -12.41 -13.05 -7.40
N LEU A 51 -12.61 -14.24 -6.81
CA LEU A 51 -11.52 -15.17 -6.51
C LEU A 51 -10.69 -15.52 -7.75
N TYR A 52 -11.36 -15.92 -8.84
CA TYR A 52 -10.69 -16.29 -10.08
C TYR A 52 -9.87 -15.13 -10.67
N GLY A 53 -10.50 -13.97 -10.84
CA GLY A 53 -9.85 -12.80 -11.43
C GLY A 53 -8.68 -12.28 -10.60
N LEU A 54 -8.84 -12.22 -9.27
CA LEU A 54 -7.81 -11.74 -8.36
C LEU A 54 -6.65 -12.73 -8.21
N THR A 55 -6.94 -14.03 -8.22
CA THR A 55 -5.89 -15.06 -8.23
C THR A 55 -5.05 -14.93 -9.49
N PHE A 56 -5.68 -14.80 -10.66
CA PHE A 56 -4.97 -14.64 -11.93
C PHE A 56 -4.06 -13.41 -11.94
N VAL A 57 -4.60 -12.22 -11.66
CA VAL A 57 -3.83 -10.97 -11.73
C VAL A 57 -2.72 -10.93 -10.67
N THR A 58 -2.96 -11.46 -9.47
CA THR A 58 -1.96 -11.49 -8.41
C THR A 58 -0.76 -12.35 -8.79
N HIS A 59 -0.99 -13.52 -9.41
CA HIS A 59 0.09 -14.38 -9.90
C HIS A 59 0.77 -13.81 -11.16
N PHE A 60 0.02 -13.13 -12.05
CA PHE A 60 0.58 -12.43 -13.20
C PHE A 60 1.62 -11.37 -12.78
N TYR A 61 1.35 -10.64 -11.70
CA TYR A 61 2.27 -9.66 -11.12
C TYR A 61 3.30 -10.28 -10.14
N GLY A 62 3.51 -11.60 -10.22
CA GLY A 62 4.67 -12.27 -9.61
C GLY A 62 4.44 -12.83 -8.20
N ALA A 63 3.22 -12.83 -7.67
CA ALA A 63 2.92 -13.57 -6.46
C ALA A 63 3.13 -15.08 -6.71
N ARG A 64 3.81 -15.75 -5.78
CA ARG A 64 4.07 -17.20 -5.84
C ARG A 64 3.30 -17.98 -4.77
N LYS A 65 2.25 -17.38 -4.21
CA LYS A 65 1.49 -17.95 -3.10
C LYS A 65 0.05 -18.14 -3.51
N SER A 66 -0.48 -19.30 -3.17
CA SER A 66 -1.90 -19.58 -3.27
C SER A 66 -2.69 -18.58 -2.44
N ILE A 67 -3.85 -18.18 -2.97
CA ILE A 67 -4.83 -17.39 -2.26
C ILE A 67 -5.96 -18.34 -1.88
N LEU A 68 -6.30 -18.37 -0.60
CA LEU A 68 -7.38 -19.21 -0.08
C LEU A 68 -8.68 -18.42 -0.06
N ALA A 69 -9.81 -19.10 -0.16
CA ALA A 69 -11.11 -18.49 -0.03
C ALA A 69 -12.17 -19.55 0.34
N PRO A 70 -13.23 -19.17 1.06
CA PRO A 70 -14.44 -19.97 1.11
C PRO A 70 -15.08 -20.08 -0.28
N GLN A 71 -15.79 -21.19 -0.49
CA GLN A 71 -16.68 -21.31 -1.64
C GLN A 71 -17.98 -20.56 -1.32
N LEU A 72 -18.05 -19.29 -1.71
CA LEU A 72 -19.27 -18.49 -1.57
C LEU A 72 -19.97 -18.36 -2.92
N GLY A 73 -20.98 -19.19 -3.14
CA GLY A 73 -21.94 -19.03 -4.23
C GLY A 73 -23.23 -18.38 -3.74
N THR A 74 -24.23 -18.28 -4.63
CA THR A 74 -25.54 -17.72 -4.30
C THR A 74 -26.20 -18.43 -3.11
N ALA A 75 -26.08 -19.76 -3.04
CA ALA A 75 -26.71 -20.56 -1.98
C ALA A 75 -26.09 -20.26 -0.61
N GLU A 76 -24.76 -20.18 -0.52
CA GLU A 76 -24.04 -19.90 0.72
C GLU A 76 -24.28 -18.47 1.20
N LEU A 77 -24.34 -17.51 0.27
CA LEU A 77 -24.65 -16.11 0.58
C LEU A 77 -26.08 -15.96 1.10
N MET A 78 -27.07 -16.59 0.46
CA MET A 78 -28.46 -16.58 0.93
C MET A 78 -28.64 -17.28 2.28
N ALA A 79 -27.83 -18.31 2.54
CA ALA A 79 -27.83 -19.01 3.82
C ALA A 79 -27.04 -18.29 4.93
N GLY A 80 -26.44 -17.13 4.63
CA GLY A 80 -25.67 -16.34 5.61
C GLY A 80 -24.33 -16.94 6.01
N LYS A 81 -23.77 -17.87 5.22
CA LYS A 81 -22.57 -18.67 5.58
C LYS A 81 -21.23 -17.97 5.37
N VAL A 82 -21.21 -16.65 5.29
CA VAL A 82 -19.98 -15.89 5.02
C VAL A 82 -18.99 -16.06 6.15
N VAL A 83 -19.44 -15.94 7.40
CA VAL A 83 -18.57 -16.04 8.58
C VAL A 83 -18.01 -17.46 8.71
N GLU A 84 -18.87 -18.47 8.72
CA GLU A 84 -18.47 -19.87 8.88
C GLU A 84 -17.57 -20.33 7.72
N GLY A 85 -17.88 -19.91 6.50
CA GLY A 85 -17.03 -20.16 5.34
C GLY A 85 -15.65 -19.54 5.51
N THR A 86 -15.58 -18.26 5.86
CA THR A 86 -14.30 -17.56 6.08
C THR A 86 -13.49 -18.21 7.20
N LEU A 87 -14.11 -18.60 8.32
CA LEU A 87 -13.44 -19.31 9.40
C LEU A 87 -12.87 -20.66 8.95
N ALA A 88 -13.63 -21.43 8.18
CA ALA A 88 -13.13 -22.69 7.62
C ALA A 88 -11.94 -22.46 6.68
N ALA A 89 -11.93 -21.38 5.89
CA ALA A 89 -10.80 -21.03 5.05
C ALA A 89 -9.57 -20.56 5.87
N VAL A 90 -9.78 -19.84 6.97
CA VAL A 90 -8.73 -19.48 7.93
C VAL A 90 -8.09 -20.73 8.56
N ASP A 91 -8.89 -21.72 8.94
CA ASP A 91 -8.40 -22.99 9.49
C ASP A 91 -7.53 -23.76 8.49
N VAL A 92 -7.87 -23.70 7.20
CA VAL A 92 -7.05 -24.28 6.14
C VAL A 92 -5.75 -23.49 5.98
N ALA A 93 -5.82 -22.16 5.92
CA ALA A 93 -4.65 -21.29 5.79
C ALA A 93 -3.65 -21.47 6.95
N ALA A 94 -4.15 -21.71 8.17
CA ALA A 94 -3.31 -21.96 9.35
C ALA A 94 -2.49 -23.27 9.27
N ARG A 95 -2.90 -24.23 8.42
CA ARG A 95 -2.21 -25.51 8.22
C ARG A 95 -1.17 -25.46 7.10
N GLU A 96 -1.12 -24.36 6.34
CA GLU A 96 -0.12 -24.18 5.31
C GLU A 96 1.29 -24.10 5.92
N PRO A 97 2.31 -24.67 5.26
CA PRO A 97 3.67 -24.66 5.80
C PRO A 97 4.18 -23.24 6.07
N GLY A 98 4.74 -23.04 7.28
CA GLY A 98 5.34 -21.77 7.69
C GLY A 98 4.35 -20.62 7.85
N CYS A 99 3.06 -20.89 8.05
CA CYS A 99 2.05 -19.87 8.28
C CYS A 99 2.32 -19.06 9.55
N GLN A 100 2.46 -17.75 9.40
CA GLN A 100 2.69 -16.77 10.48
C GLN A 100 1.71 -15.58 10.41
N LEU A 101 1.05 -15.40 9.26
CA LEU A 101 0.11 -14.31 9.04
C LEU A 101 -1.03 -14.80 8.13
N ILE A 102 -2.27 -14.57 8.54
CA ILE A 102 -3.47 -14.86 7.77
C ILE A 102 -4.25 -13.55 7.59
N PRO A 103 -3.97 -12.81 6.51
CA PRO A 103 -4.79 -11.66 6.14
C PRO A 103 -6.15 -12.13 5.64
N VAL A 104 -7.23 -11.77 6.34
CA VAL A 104 -8.60 -11.96 5.86
C VAL A 104 -8.98 -10.76 5.03
N VAL A 105 -8.92 -10.89 3.71
CA VAL A 105 -9.24 -9.81 2.76
C VAL A 105 -10.75 -9.83 2.49
N SER A 106 -11.46 -8.86 3.03
CA SER A 106 -12.91 -8.75 2.88
C SER A 106 -13.27 -7.86 1.70
N LEU A 107 -14.03 -8.43 0.76
CA LEU A 107 -14.42 -7.80 -0.52
C LEU A 107 -15.89 -7.38 -0.50
N CYS A 108 -16.36 -6.79 -1.61
CA CYS A 108 -17.71 -6.23 -1.74
C CYS A 108 -18.81 -7.13 -1.20
N VAL A 109 -18.79 -8.42 -1.56
CA VAL A 109 -19.84 -9.38 -1.17
C VAL A 109 -19.80 -9.68 0.32
N ALA A 110 -18.63 -9.95 0.90
CA ALA A 110 -18.51 -10.25 2.33
C ALA A 110 -18.79 -9.03 3.21
N GLU A 111 -18.39 -7.83 2.78
CA GLU A 111 -18.73 -6.58 3.46
C GLU A 111 -20.23 -6.31 3.43
N THR A 112 -20.89 -6.54 2.29
CA THR A 112 -22.34 -6.37 2.15
C THR A 112 -23.12 -7.40 2.96
N ALA A 113 -22.63 -8.64 3.01
CA ALA A 113 -23.22 -9.71 3.81
C ALA A 113 -22.96 -9.56 5.33
N GLY A 114 -22.09 -8.63 5.72
CA GLY A 114 -21.79 -8.32 7.12
C GLY A 114 -20.85 -9.32 7.76
N LEU A 115 -19.57 -9.35 7.35
CA LEU A 115 -18.50 -10.04 8.07
C LEU A 115 -18.02 -9.18 9.27
N PRO A 116 -18.39 -9.52 10.52
CA PRO A 116 -17.90 -8.81 11.71
C PRO A 116 -16.46 -9.20 12.06
N GLU A 117 -15.67 -8.24 12.51
CA GLU A 117 -14.27 -8.49 12.90
C GLU A 117 -14.18 -9.33 14.17
N GLU A 118 -15.10 -9.10 15.12
CA GLU A 118 -15.18 -9.78 16.41
C GLU A 118 -15.42 -11.30 16.33
N MET A 119 -15.91 -11.80 15.19
CA MET A 119 -16.07 -13.23 14.96
C MET A 119 -14.80 -13.90 14.41
N LEU A 120 -13.84 -13.12 13.90
CA LEU A 120 -12.57 -13.65 13.46
C LEU A 120 -11.65 -13.88 14.67
N PRO A 121 -10.99 -15.05 14.77
CA PRO A 121 -9.98 -15.26 15.79
C PRO A 121 -8.87 -14.23 15.61
N LYS A 122 -8.24 -13.79 16.70
CA LYS A 122 -7.08 -12.90 16.62
C LYS A 122 -5.80 -13.64 16.20
N GLN A 123 -5.76 -14.94 16.47
CA GLN A 123 -4.62 -15.82 16.20
C GLN A 123 -5.12 -17.26 16.02
N VAL A 124 -4.51 -18.02 15.11
CA VAL A 124 -4.74 -19.46 14.94
C VAL A 124 -3.39 -20.15 14.82
N GLY A 125 -3.10 -21.06 15.74
CA GLY A 125 -1.75 -21.61 15.89
C GLY A 125 -0.74 -20.49 16.16
N ASP A 126 0.33 -20.43 15.37
CA ASP A 126 1.34 -19.37 15.43
C ASP A 126 1.01 -18.15 14.56
N ALA A 127 -0.08 -18.21 13.78
CA ALA A 127 -0.40 -17.22 12.78
C ALA A 127 -1.32 -16.11 13.29
N GLU A 128 -0.88 -14.86 13.08
CA GLU A 128 -1.68 -13.65 13.35
C GLU A 128 -2.79 -13.51 12.31
N VAL A 129 -4.04 -13.30 12.74
CA VAL A 129 -5.17 -13.11 11.82
C VAL A 129 -5.52 -11.63 11.77
N VAL A 130 -5.55 -11.06 10.57
CA VAL A 130 -5.75 -9.62 10.36
C VAL A 130 -6.83 -9.38 9.31
N LEU A 131 -7.91 -8.70 9.69
CA LEU A 131 -8.94 -8.28 8.76
C LEU A 131 -8.46 -7.08 7.93
N VAL A 132 -8.60 -7.19 6.61
CA VAL A 132 -8.28 -6.14 5.63
C VAL A 132 -9.52 -5.87 4.78
N ARG A 133 -10.22 -4.77 5.05
CA ARG A 133 -11.48 -4.41 4.36
C ARG A 133 -11.20 -3.56 3.13
N VAL A 134 -11.40 -4.12 1.94
CA VAL A 134 -11.15 -3.44 0.66
C VAL A 134 -12.28 -3.61 -0.36
N PRO A 135 -13.55 -3.31 0.00
CA PRO A 135 -14.65 -3.38 -0.95
C PRO A 135 -14.51 -2.28 -2.02
N ALA A 136 -14.70 -2.65 -3.28
CA ALA A 136 -14.52 -1.76 -4.43
C ALA A 136 -15.51 -0.59 -4.50
N TYR A 137 -16.62 -0.65 -3.75
CA TYR A 137 -17.55 0.48 -3.66
C TYR A 137 -17.09 1.56 -2.67
N ALA A 138 -16.19 1.24 -1.73
CA ALA A 138 -15.70 2.19 -0.72
C ALA A 138 -14.25 2.60 -0.94
N ILE A 139 -13.43 1.71 -1.50
CA ILE A 139 -12.04 1.98 -1.86
C ILE A 139 -11.99 2.20 -3.36
N HIS A 140 -11.49 3.35 -3.81
CA HIS A 140 -11.67 3.77 -5.20
C HIS A 140 -10.47 3.43 -6.09
N SER A 141 -9.38 2.94 -5.50
CA SER A 141 -8.17 2.59 -6.25
C SER A 141 -7.36 1.50 -5.58
N HIS A 142 -6.54 0.77 -6.36
CA HIS A 142 -5.63 -0.22 -5.80
C HIS A 142 -4.47 0.38 -4.98
N PRO A 143 -3.92 1.59 -5.26
CA PRO A 143 -2.95 2.21 -4.36
C PRO A 143 -3.53 2.53 -2.98
N GLU A 144 -4.78 2.99 -2.92
CA GLU A 144 -5.49 3.21 -1.64
C GLU A 144 -5.64 1.89 -0.85
N ALA A 145 -5.98 0.78 -1.52
CA ALA A 145 -6.03 -0.52 -0.87
C ALA A 145 -4.69 -1.02 -0.33
N LYS A 146 -3.56 -0.62 -0.93
CA LYS A 146 -2.23 -0.90 -0.37
C LYS A 146 -2.05 -0.22 0.98
N ASP A 147 -2.48 1.04 1.08
CA ASP A 147 -2.44 1.81 2.33
C ASP A 147 -3.33 1.18 3.41
N VAL A 148 -4.57 0.80 3.05
CA VAL A 148 -5.49 0.09 3.96
C VAL A 148 -4.88 -1.22 4.46
N ALA A 149 -4.33 -2.04 3.56
CA ALA A 149 -3.70 -3.32 3.92
C ALA A 149 -2.49 -3.10 4.84
N LEU A 150 -1.63 -2.14 4.51
CA LEU A 150 -0.43 -1.85 5.29
C LEU A 150 -0.79 -1.30 6.68
N ALA A 151 -1.76 -0.38 6.77
CA ALA A 151 -2.24 0.15 8.03
C ALA A 151 -2.88 -0.93 8.91
N ALA A 152 -3.66 -1.85 8.34
CA ALA A 152 -4.23 -2.98 9.06
C ALA A 152 -3.15 -3.89 9.66
N LEU A 153 -2.13 -4.24 8.88
CA LEU A 153 -0.99 -5.04 9.37
C LEU A 153 -0.20 -4.30 10.46
N LEU A 154 0.09 -3.01 10.26
CA LEU A 154 0.81 -2.20 11.23
C LEU A 154 0.06 -2.06 12.56
N ARG A 155 -1.26 -1.88 12.55
CA ARG A 155 -2.07 -1.87 13.79
C ARG A 155 -1.96 -3.17 14.57
N ARG A 156 -1.89 -4.30 13.87
CA ARG A 156 -1.78 -5.63 14.49
C ARG A 156 -0.37 -5.91 14.99
N LEU A 157 0.62 -5.66 14.13
CA LEU A 157 1.98 -6.19 14.28
C LEU A 157 2.98 -5.15 14.81
N GLY A 158 2.70 -3.86 14.67
CA GLY A 158 3.62 -2.79 15.05
C GLY A 158 3.92 -2.80 16.55
N ASP A 159 5.20 -2.89 16.90
CA ASP A 159 5.63 -2.80 18.29
C ASP A 159 5.84 -1.34 18.70
N THR A 160 4.82 -0.78 19.34
CA THR A 160 4.82 0.59 19.86
C THR A 160 5.27 0.70 21.31
N LYS A 161 5.54 -0.43 21.97
CA LYS A 161 5.94 -0.47 23.39
C LYS A 161 7.46 -0.37 23.55
N SER A 162 8.21 -0.88 22.57
CA SER A 162 9.66 -0.75 22.53
C SER A 162 10.10 0.72 22.43
N PRO A 163 11.27 1.07 23.00
CA PRO A 163 11.79 2.43 22.93
C PRO A 163 12.10 2.82 21.49
N LYS A 164 11.86 4.10 21.15
CA LYS A 164 12.14 4.63 19.81
C LYS A 164 13.64 4.56 19.51
N GLN A 165 13.96 4.04 18.33
CA GLN A 165 15.32 4.04 17.78
C GLN A 165 15.52 5.30 16.96
N GLN A 166 16.09 6.34 17.57
CA GLN A 166 16.04 7.72 17.04
C GLN A 166 16.67 7.90 15.66
N LYS A 167 17.69 7.13 15.29
CA LYS A 167 18.40 7.25 14.01
C LYS A 167 17.97 6.22 12.96
N THR A 168 16.75 5.71 13.06
CA THR A 168 16.20 4.75 12.11
C THR A 168 14.99 5.31 11.37
N VAL A 169 14.78 4.84 10.15
CA VAL A 169 13.67 5.31 9.31
C VAL A 169 12.92 4.15 8.65
N ALA A 170 11.59 4.22 8.68
CA ALA A 170 10.76 3.38 7.83
C ALA A 170 10.55 4.05 6.47
N ILE A 171 11.00 3.44 5.39
CA ILE A 171 10.72 3.86 4.02
C ILE A 171 9.37 3.29 3.62
N LEU A 172 8.42 4.16 3.29
CA LEU A 172 7.02 3.80 3.07
C LEU A 172 6.63 3.96 1.60
N GLY A 173 6.61 2.85 0.89
CA GLY A 173 6.22 2.79 -0.51
C GLY A 173 6.79 1.61 -1.29
N GLU A 174 6.03 1.11 -2.26
CA GLU A 174 6.55 0.10 -3.19
C GLU A 174 7.51 0.73 -4.19
N VAL A 175 8.73 0.22 -4.22
CA VAL A 175 9.76 0.63 -5.18
C VAL A 175 10.33 -0.61 -5.86
N PHE A 176 11.16 -0.44 -6.88
CA PHE A 176 11.81 -1.57 -7.53
C PHE A 176 12.76 -2.28 -6.55
N PRO A 177 13.00 -3.59 -6.70
CA PRO A 177 13.78 -4.36 -5.71
C PRO A 177 15.17 -3.81 -5.37
N ALA A 178 15.82 -3.07 -6.27
CA ALA A 178 17.13 -2.48 -6.05
C ALA A 178 17.08 -1.11 -5.32
N ASP A 179 15.96 -0.39 -5.42
CA ASP A 179 15.85 0.97 -4.89
C ASP A 179 16.02 1.03 -3.37
N PRO A 180 15.48 0.11 -2.54
CA PRO A 180 15.71 0.12 -1.10
C PRO A 180 17.20 0.03 -0.72
N LEU A 181 17.99 -0.71 -1.50
CA LEU A 181 19.43 -0.85 -1.26
C LEU A 181 20.17 0.46 -1.55
N ALA A 182 19.80 1.15 -2.64
CA ALA A 182 20.36 2.44 -2.98
C ALA A 182 19.97 3.52 -1.96
N ILE A 183 18.70 3.53 -1.53
CA ILE A 183 18.19 4.45 -0.52
C ILE A 183 18.87 4.21 0.83
N ASP A 184 18.98 2.95 1.28
CA ASP A 184 19.67 2.61 2.52
C ASP A 184 21.15 3.04 2.50
N GLY A 185 21.87 2.74 1.43
CA GLY A 185 23.26 3.16 1.25
C GLY A 185 23.44 4.68 1.30
N LEU A 186 22.53 5.43 0.68
CA LEU A 186 22.52 6.89 0.73
C LEU A 186 22.25 7.42 2.15
N LEU A 187 21.22 6.90 2.82
CA LEU A 187 20.84 7.38 4.15
C LEU A 187 21.89 7.03 5.22
N ARG A 188 22.58 5.90 5.08
CA ARG A 188 23.72 5.55 5.97
C ARG A 188 24.85 6.56 5.90
N ARG A 189 25.14 7.13 4.71
CA ARG A 189 26.15 8.20 4.57
C ARG A 189 25.78 9.45 5.37
N MET A 190 24.50 9.65 5.69
CA MET A 190 24.02 10.79 6.49
C MET A 190 23.98 10.50 7.99
N GLY A 191 24.27 9.26 8.42
CA GLY A 191 24.21 8.85 9.82
C GLY A 191 22.93 8.11 10.23
N VAL A 192 22.10 7.67 9.28
CA VAL A 192 20.99 6.74 9.57
C VAL A 192 21.57 5.36 9.90
N GLU A 193 21.14 4.77 11.02
CA GLU A 193 21.65 3.49 11.52
C GLU A 193 20.95 2.30 10.87
N GLN A 194 19.65 2.42 10.58
CA GLN A 194 18.86 1.36 9.98
C GLN A 194 17.69 1.93 9.17
N THR A 195 17.43 1.32 8.02
CA THR A 195 16.20 1.51 7.26
C THR A 195 15.30 0.27 7.36
N VAL A 196 13.98 0.49 7.37
CA VAL A 196 12.96 -0.56 7.26
C VAL A 196 12.12 -0.25 6.05
N THR A 197 11.98 -1.17 5.09
CA THR A 197 11.16 -0.93 3.89
C THR A 197 9.77 -1.53 4.04
N LEU A 198 8.74 -0.71 3.82
CA LEU A 198 7.34 -1.10 3.86
C LEU A 198 6.65 -0.80 2.52
N PRO A 199 5.91 -1.76 1.93
CA PRO A 199 5.71 -3.13 2.40
C PRO A 199 6.96 -4.01 2.21
N GLY A 200 7.40 -4.66 3.29
CA GLY A 200 8.56 -5.54 3.34
C GLY A 200 8.22 -6.99 2.95
N ARG A 201 9.23 -7.87 3.02
CA ARG A 201 9.03 -9.33 2.91
C ARG A 201 8.93 -9.97 4.29
N SER A 202 9.47 -9.35 5.33
CA SER A 202 9.51 -9.92 6.66
C SER A 202 8.40 -9.36 7.53
N ILE A 203 7.72 -10.22 8.30
CA ILE A 203 6.80 -9.80 9.36
C ILE A 203 7.53 -8.96 10.42
N VAL A 204 8.84 -9.21 10.62
CA VAL A 204 9.66 -8.45 11.56
C VAL A 204 9.76 -6.98 11.16
N ASP A 205 9.74 -6.66 9.86
CA ASP A 205 9.79 -5.27 9.38
C ASP A 205 8.61 -4.45 9.92
N PHE A 206 7.43 -5.06 9.99
CA PHE A 206 6.23 -4.43 10.55
C PHE A 206 6.35 -4.19 12.05
N ARG A 207 6.97 -5.12 12.79
CA ARG A 207 7.23 -4.98 14.23
C ARG A 207 8.20 -3.83 14.48
N THR A 208 9.34 -3.84 13.78
CA THR A 208 10.38 -2.81 13.89
C THR A 208 9.86 -1.42 13.55
N ALA A 209 9.00 -1.32 12.54
CA ALA A 209 8.38 -0.06 12.14
C ALA A 209 7.63 0.64 13.30
N GLY A 210 7.10 -0.09 14.29
CA GLY A 210 6.39 0.50 15.43
C GLY A 210 7.24 1.43 16.32
N HIS A 211 8.57 1.31 16.24
CA HIS A 211 9.51 2.06 17.08
C HIS A 211 10.69 2.69 16.32
N VAL A 212 10.53 2.96 15.02
CA VAL A 212 11.52 3.77 14.26
C VAL A 212 11.50 5.24 14.69
N GLY A 213 12.59 5.95 14.39
CA GLY A 213 12.74 7.39 14.65
C GLY A 213 11.88 8.27 13.73
N ALA A 214 11.71 7.90 12.47
CA ALA A 214 10.81 8.57 11.53
C ALA A 214 10.25 7.61 10.48
N VAL A 215 9.20 8.03 9.77
CA VAL A 215 8.73 7.37 8.54
C VAL A 215 8.86 8.31 7.35
N ALA A 216 9.33 7.80 6.22
CA ALA A 216 9.53 8.54 4.99
C ALA A 216 8.68 7.95 3.86
N PRO A 217 7.48 8.51 3.60
CA PRO A 217 6.67 8.15 2.45
C PRO A 217 7.39 8.45 1.14
N LEU A 218 7.35 7.50 0.21
CA LEU A 218 7.82 7.65 -1.18
C LEU A 218 6.67 7.93 -2.14
N HIS A 219 5.45 7.54 -1.77
CA HIS A 219 4.23 7.71 -2.57
C HIS A 219 3.18 8.52 -1.82
N PRO A 220 2.34 9.31 -2.52
CA PRO A 220 1.40 10.21 -1.87
C PRO A 220 0.13 9.56 -1.29
N PHE A 221 -0.16 8.28 -1.59
CA PHE A 221 -1.43 7.62 -1.21
C PHE A 221 -1.42 7.01 0.20
N TYR A 222 -0.28 6.95 0.89
CA TYR A 222 -0.18 6.33 2.22
C TYR A 222 -0.70 7.25 3.34
N LYS A 223 -1.96 7.68 3.25
CA LYS A 223 -2.59 8.62 4.16
C LYS A 223 -2.92 7.99 5.51
N GLU A 224 -3.57 6.82 5.50
CA GLU A 224 -3.97 6.08 6.68
C GLU A 224 -2.74 5.57 7.44
N THR A 225 -1.76 4.99 6.74
CA THR A 225 -0.51 4.56 7.34
C THR A 225 0.26 5.73 7.94
N SER A 226 0.36 6.87 7.24
CA SER A 226 1.02 8.07 7.80
C SER A 226 0.29 8.60 9.04
N ALA A 227 -1.05 8.57 9.06
CA ALA A 227 -1.83 8.96 10.23
C ALA A 227 -1.61 8.00 11.42
N LEU A 228 -1.45 6.70 11.14
CA LEU A 228 -1.12 5.70 12.16
C LEU A 228 0.26 5.95 12.78
N PHE A 229 1.30 6.23 11.97
CA PHE A 229 2.61 6.58 12.52
C PHE A 229 2.57 7.83 13.41
N ARG A 230 1.80 8.86 13.01
CA ARG A 230 1.60 10.06 13.84
C ARG A 230 0.94 9.73 15.18
N SER A 231 -0.03 8.82 15.22
CA SER A 231 -0.67 8.40 16.48
C SER A 231 0.28 7.63 17.40
N TRP A 232 1.37 7.08 16.86
CA TRP A 232 2.47 6.46 17.61
C TRP A 232 3.61 7.42 17.96
N ASN A 233 3.40 8.72 17.79
CA ASN A 233 4.40 9.78 17.95
C ASN A 233 5.66 9.54 17.09
N ILE A 234 5.50 8.96 15.89
CA ILE A 234 6.56 8.86 14.89
C ILE A 234 6.36 9.99 13.87
N PRO A 235 7.35 10.89 13.69
CA PRO A 235 7.28 11.95 12.69
C PRO A 235 7.27 11.39 11.27
N VAL A 236 6.52 12.05 10.39
CA VAL A 236 6.41 11.72 8.97
C VAL A 236 7.19 12.74 8.16
N VAL A 237 8.20 12.29 7.41
CA VAL A 237 9.00 13.12 6.52
C VAL A 237 8.11 13.67 5.39
N GLY A 238 8.27 14.95 5.09
CA GLY A 238 7.58 15.60 3.98
C GLY A 238 8.32 15.46 2.65
N GLY A 239 7.58 15.59 1.55
CA GLY A 239 8.14 15.58 0.19
C GLY A 239 8.24 14.19 -0.43
N ALA A 240 8.70 14.15 -1.69
CA ALA A 240 8.95 12.92 -2.45
C ALA A 240 10.35 12.98 -3.08
N PRO A 241 11.19 11.93 -2.91
CA PRO A 241 12.59 11.93 -3.33
C PRO A 241 12.75 11.59 -4.82
N VAL A 242 12.27 12.48 -5.69
CA VAL A 242 12.39 12.35 -7.14
C VAL A 242 12.75 13.71 -7.72
N GLY A 243 13.75 13.75 -8.61
CA GLY A 243 14.32 14.99 -9.13
C GLY A 243 15.33 15.64 -8.17
N ILE A 244 15.95 16.71 -8.65
CA ILE A 244 17.06 17.42 -8.01
C ILE A 244 16.56 18.09 -6.73
N SER A 245 15.54 18.95 -6.85
CA SER A 245 15.06 19.75 -5.72
C SER A 245 14.33 18.87 -4.69
N GLY A 246 13.60 17.88 -5.18
CA GLY A 246 12.82 16.94 -4.38
C GLY A 246 13.68 16.09 -3.47
N THR A 247 14.70 15.45 -4.06
CA THR A 247 15.62 14.59 -3.31
C THR A 247 16.44 15.40 -2.31
N TYR A 248 16.95 16.57 -2.72
CA TYR A 248 17.66 17.47 -1.80
C TYR A 248 16.81 17.82 -0.57
N ALA A 249 15.58 18.31 -0.77
CA ALA A 249 14.69 18.69 0.33
C ALA A 249 14.30 17.50 1.21
N TRP A 250 14.11 16.32 0.62
CA TRP A 250 13.78 15.10 1.34
C TRP A 250 14.92 14.64 2.25
N LEU A 251 16.17 14.65 1.77
CA LEU A 251 17.36 14.33 2.58
C LEU A 251 17.50 15.30 3.76
N LYS A 252 17.38 16.62 3.52
CA LYS A 252 17.44 17.63 4.60
C LYS A 252 16.34 17.41 5.64
N SER A 253 15.13 17.05 5.20
CA SER A 253 13.99 16.78 6.10
C SER A 253 14.22 15.54 6.97
N ILE A 254 14.79 14.46 6.41
CA ILE A 254 15.19 13.28 7.19
C ILE A 254 16.23 13.66 8.23
N GLY A 255 17.30 14.36 7.82
CA GLY A 255 18.37 14.76 8.71
C GLY A 255 17.88 15.60 9.89
N GLN A 256 16.94 16.52 9.65
CA GLN A 256 16.32 17.33 10.69
C GLN A 256 15.44 16.51 11.64
N LEU A 257 14.59 15.61 11.11
CA LEU A 257 13.66 14.83 11.93
C LEU A 257 14.35 13.78 12.80
N LEU A 258 15.47 13.23 12.35
CA LEU A 258 16.25 12.22 13.07
C LEU A 258 17.39 12.83 13.91
N ASP A 259 17.50 14.17 13.98
CA ASP A 259 18.58 14.89 14.68
C ASP A 259 19.99 14.38 14.29
N LEU A 260 20.22 14.23 12.97
CA LEU A 260 21.52 13.80 12.42
C LEU A 260 22.50 14.98 12.36
N ASP A 261 23.80 14.69 12.20
CA ASP A 261 24.82 15.73 12.05
C ASP A 261 24.50 16.63 10.83
N PRO A 262 24.20 17.92 11.06
CA PRO A 262 23.82 18.83 9.98
C PRO A 262 24.90 19.00 8.91
N LYS A 263 26.18 18.85 9.28
CA LYS A 263 27.31 18.95 8.33
C LYS A 263 27.28 17.77 7.36
N LEU A 264 27.23 16.55 7.89
CA LEU A 264 27.19 15.33 7.10
C LEU A 264 25.96 15.27 6.21
N VAL A 265 24.79 15.62 6.75
CA VAL A 265 23.54 15.75 5.99
C VAL A 265 23.68 16.74 4.83
N ASN A 266 24.34 17.88 5.07
CA ASN A 266 24.52 18.89 4.04
C ASN A 266 25.50 18.45 2.95
N GLU A 267 26.63 17.84 3.34
CA GLU A 267 27.63 17.32 2.41
C GLU A 267 27.02 16.28 1.47
N VAL A 268 26.29 15.30 2.00
CA VAL A 268 25.63 14.26 1.18
C VAL A 268 24.55 14.84 0.28
N ALA A 269 23.69 15.73 0.80
CA ALA A 269 22.61 16.32 0.01
C ALA A 269 23.16 17.19 -1.15
N GLU A 270 24.24 17.94 -0.91
CA GLU A 270 24.92 18.74 -1.93
C GLU A 270 25.63 17.87 -2.97
N GLU A 271 26.28 16.79 -2.57
CA GLU A 271 26.93 15.85 -3.49
C GLU A 271 25.91 15.21 -4.45
N GLU A 272 24.79 14.69 -3.92
CA GLU A 272 23.75 14.08 -4.76
C GLU A 272 23.07 15.12 -5.65
N ARG A 273 22.87 16.35 -5.16
CA ARG A 273 22.34 17.45 -5.96
C ARG A 273 23.27 17.77 -7.14
N ALA A 274 24.57 17.91 -6.88
CA ALA A 274 25.56 18.19 -7.91
C ALA A 274 25.65 17.06 -8.94
N ARG A 275 25.58 15.80 -8.50
CA ARG A 275 25.54 14.63 -9.39
C ARG A 275 24.32 14.64 -10.29
N ALA A 276 23.13 14.86 -9.73
CA ALA A 276 21.89 14.93 -10.50
C ALA A 276 21.92 16.10 -11.50
N GLN A 277 22.36 17.29 -11.07
CA GLN A 277 22.51 18.45 -11.95
C GLN A 277 23.47 18.17 -13.11
N SER A 278 24.63 17.55 -12.84
CA SER A 278 25.59 17.19 -13.89
C SER A 278 24.99 16.25 -14.95
N ILE A 279 24.10 15.34 -14.56
CA ILE A 279 23.42 14.44 -15.49
C ILE A 279 22.48 15.25 -16.38
N VAL A 280 21.65 16.11 -15.78
CA VAL A 280 20.70 16.96 -16.51
C VAL A 280 21.41 17.92 -17.46
N ASP A 281 22.50 18.56 -17.01
CA ASP A 281 23.28 19.49 -17.84
C ASP A 281 23.94 18.78 -19.03
N SER A 282 24.30 17.49 -18.87
CA SER A 282 24.91 16.69 -19.94
C SER A 282 23.89 16.21 -20.99
N GLN A 283 22.62 16.04 -20.60
CA GLN A 283 21.56 15.50 -21.44
C GLN A 283 20.23 16.20 -21.13
N PRO A 284 20.08 17.48 -21.48
CA PRO A 284 18.84 18.20 -21.23
C PRO A 284 17.70 17.61 -22.05
N ILE A 285 16.50 17.56 -21.46
CA ILE A 285 15.30 17.12 -22.15
C ILE A 285 14.60 18.36 -22.72
N SER A 286 14.03 18.22 -23.91
CA SER A 286 13.19 19.24 -24.53
C SER A 286 11.95 18.58 -25.14
N GLY A 287 10.80 19.24 -24.97
CA GLY A 287 9.55 18.83 -25.60
C GLY A 287 8.37 18.74 -24.64
N ARG A 288 7.26 18.23 -25.18
CA ARG A 288 5.98 18.04 -24.48
C ARG A 288 5.82 16.56 -24.17
N ILE A 289 5.73 16.22 -22.89
CA ILE A 289 5.77 14.84 -22.41
C ILE A 289 4.44 14.48 -21.76
N PHE A 290 3.89 13.34 -22.16
CA PHE A 290 2.74 12.73 -21.51
C PHE A 290 3.25 11.67 -20.52
N VAL A 291 2.91 11.85 -19.25
CA VAL A 291 3.22 10.92 -18.16
C VAL A 291 1.92 10.24 -17.76
N THR A 292 1.88 8.91 -17.91
CA THR A 292 0.75 8.08 -17.51
C THR A 292 1.22 7.03 -16.53
N GLY A 293 0.41 6.75 -15.52
CA GLY A 293 0.73 5.79 -14.48
C GLY A 293 -0.34 5.79 -13.39
N TYR A 294 -0.39 4.73 -12.60
CA TYR A 294 -1.57 4.42 -11.80
C TYR A 294 -1.34 4.42 -10.28
N GLU A 295 -0.23 5.00 -9.79
CA GLU A 295 0.10 4.97 -8.35
C GLU A 295 0.62 6.31 -7.80
N GLY A 296 0.55 7.39 -8.60
CA GLY A 296 0.91 8.80 -8.34
C GLY A 296 2.37 9.26 -8.23
N PRO A 297 3.43 8.43 -8.37
CA PRO A 297 4.76 8.92 -8.78
C PRO A 297 4.74 9.83 -10.00
N VAL A 298 3.71 9.72 -10.86
CA VAL A 298 3.54 10.56 -12.05
C VAL A 298 3.63 12.06 -11.75
N ILE A 299 3.20 12.50 -10.56
CA ILE A 299 3.33 13.91 -10.15
C ILE A 299 4.79 14.25 -9.85
N ALA A 300 5.50 13.36 -9.16
CA ALA A 300 6.91 13.52 -8.83
C ALA A 300 7.80 13.46 -10.09
N TYR A 301 7.49 12.56 -11.03
CA TYR A 301 8.14 12.48 -12.34
C TYR A 301 7.82 13.69 -13.21
N ALA A 302 6.58 14.19 -13.22
CA ALA A 302 6.23 15.40 -13.95
C ALA A 302 7.01 16.62 -13.44
N ARG A 303 7.21 16.75 -12.12
CA ARG A 303 8.10 17.78 -11.56
C ARG A 303 9.54 17.59 -12.02
N MET A 304 10.08 16.38 -11.91
CA MET A 304 11.44 16.06 -12.34
C MET A 304 11.66 16.41 -13.82
N LEU A 305 10.73 16.05 -14.71
CA LEU A 305 10.81 16.39 -16.13
C LEU A 305 10.84 17.91 -16.38
N VAL A 306 10.13 18.69 -15.58
CA VAL A 306 10.20 20.16 -15.63
C VAL A 306 11.58 20.66 -15.17
N GLU A 307 12.16 20.06 -14.13
CA GLU A 307 13.55 20.35 -13.71
C GLU A 307 14.57 19.98 -14.80
N GLU A 308 14.28 18.96 -15.61
CA GLU A 308 15.12 18.47 -16.71
C GLU A 308 14.99 19.25 -18.03
N GLY A 309 14.08 20.23 -18.09
CA GLY A 309 13.90 21.12 -19.25
C GLY A 309 12.67 20.87 -20.12
N ALA A 310 11.75 19.98 -19.71
CA ALA A 310 10.51 19.75 -20.46
C ALA A 310 9.65 21.02 -20.54
N GLU A 311 9.11 21.31 -21.72
CA GLU A 311 8.30 22.51 -21.97
C GLU A 311 6.92 22.42 -21.31
N LYS A 312 6.29 21.24 -21.41
CA LYS A 312 5.00 20.93 -20.80
C LYS A 312 4.94 19.45 -20.43
N THR A 313 4.42 19.18 -19.24
CA THR A 313 4.10 17.83 -18.79
C THR A 313 2.59 17.68 -18.64
N TYR A 314 2.05 16.64 -19.26
CA TYR A 314 0.65 16.25 -19.14
C TYR A 314 0.58 14.98 -18.31
N ILE A 315 -0.33 14.95 -17.34
CA ILE A 315 -0.52 13.81 -16.45
C ILE A 315 -1.90 13.21 -16.74
N SER A 316 -1.95 11.88 -16.85
CA SER A 316 -3.18 11.10 -16.89
C SER A 316 -3.26 10.13 -15.72
#